data_AF-A0A173ZGC6-F1
#
_entry.id   AF-A0A173ZGC6-F1
#
_cell.length_a   1.000
_cell.length_b   1.000
_cell.length_c   1.000
_cell.angle_alpha   90.00
_cell.angle_beta   90.00
_cell.angle_gamma   90.00
#
_symmetry.space_group_name_H-M   'P 1'
#
loop_
_entity.id
_entity.type
_entity.pdbx_description
1 polymer ?
#
loop_
_entity_poly.entity_id
_entity_poly.type
_entity_poly.pdbx_seq_one_letter_code
_entity_poly.pdbx_strand_id
1 'polypeptide(L)'
;MLQKIKKMMKGICSSERIKMLSFMLLVGTVTAFAQNAAGDYSAGTTALGTVTDEIAKYVPYVVKLCYAIAGIVAVVGAISVYIKMNNEEQDVKKSIMMIVGACIFLVAAAQALPLFFGISA
;
A
#
# COMPACT_ATOMS: atom_id res chain seq x y z
N MET A 1 -40.05 12.86 -54.73
CA MET A 1 -39.16 11.80 -54.20
C MET A 1 -39.13 11.72 -52.67
N LEU A 2 -39.26 12.84 -51.94
CA LEU A 2 -39.29 12.90 -50.47
C LEU A 2 -40.43 12.08 -49.81
N GLN A 3 -41.61 11.99 -50.44
CA GLN A 3 -42.72 11.22 -49.89
C GLN A 3 -42.50 9.70 -49.94
N LYS A 4 -41.75 9.17 -50.93
CA LYS A 4 -41.36 7.75 -50.98
C LYS A 4 -40.36 7.39 -49.88
N ILE A 5 -39.42 8.30 -49.61
CA ILE A 5 -38.45 8.16 -48.52
C ILE A 5 -39.17 8.13 -47.16
N LYS A 6 -40.11 9.05 -46.93
CA LYS A 6 -40.91 9.11 -45.69
C LYS A 6 -41.76 7.85 -45.48
N LYS A 7 -42.28 7.25 -46.55
CA LYS A 7 -43.07 6.00 -46.52
C LYS A 7 -42.19 4.76 -46.27
N MET A 8 -40.98 4.71 -46.84
CA MET A 8 -39.98 3.68 -46.49
C MET A 8 -39.50 3.79 -45.04
N MET A 9 -39.27 5.02 -44.55
CA MET A 9 -38.85 5.28 -43.17
C MET A 9 -39.93 4.84 -42.16
N LYS A 10 -41.21 5.06 -42.48
CA LYS A 10 -42.34 4.62 -41.64
C LYS A 10 -42.56 3.10 -41.67
N GLY A 11 -42.19 2.42 -42.76
CA GLY A 11 -42.23 0.95 -42.85
C GLY A 11 -41.11 0.25 -42.08
N ILE A 12 -39.93 0.87 -42.04
CA ILE A 12 -38.79 0.40 -41.25
C ILE A 12 -39.03 0.60 -39.75
N CYS A 13 -39.74 1.66 -39.35
CA CYS A 13 -39.99 1.93 -37.92
C CYS A 13 -41.20 1.17 -37.31
N SER A 14 -42.00 0.47 -38.13
CA SER A 14 -43.24 -0.20 -37.72
C SER A 14 -43.10 -1.73 -37.66
N SER A 15 -41.90 -2.23 -37.39
CA SER A 15 -41.68 -3.66 -37.16
C SER A 15 -41.37 -3.87 -35.68
N GLU A 16 -42.15 -4.73 -35.03
CA GLU A 16 -41.90 -5.25 -33.67
C GLU A 16 -40.43 -5.68 -33.50
N ARG A 17 -39.82 -6.16 -34.57
CA ARG A 17 -38.43 -6.61 -34.60
C ARG A 17 -37.41 -5.48 -34.53
N ILE A 18 -37.70 -4.30 -35.09
CA ILE A 18 -36.80 -3.13 -35.02
C ILE A 18 -36.93 -2.42 -33.67
N LYS A 19 -38.13 -2.44 -33.07
CA LYS A 19 -38.29 -2.03 -31.66
C LYS A 19 -37.54 -2.96 -30.70
N MET A 20 -37.61 -4.28 -30.89
CA MET A 20 -36.81 -5.25 -30.13
C MET A 20 -35.31 -5.08 -30.37
N LEU A 21 -34.87 -4.85 -31.62
CA LEU A 21 -33.46 -4.64 -31.93
C LEU A 21 -32.92 -3.36 -31.28
N SER A 22 -33.71 -2.28 -31.30
CA SER A 22 -33.35 -1.02 -30.63
C SER A 22 -33.32 -1.17 -29.11
N PHE A 23 -34.25 -1.94 -28.53
CA PHE A 23 -34.26 -2.23 -27.10
C PHE A 23 -33.06 -3.10 -26.71
N MET A 24 -32.71 -4.10 -27.53
CA MET A 24 -31.56 -4.97 -27.32
C MET A 24 -30.22 -4.22 -27.50
N LEU A 25 -30.14 -3.26 -28.42
CA LEU A 25 -28.97 -2.40 -28.57
C LEU A 25 -28.82 -1.45 -27.36
N LEU A 26 -29.93 -0.92 -26.84
CA LEU A 26 -29.93 -0.05 -25.67
C LEU A 26 -29.55 -0.83 -24.40
N VAL A 27 -30.06 -2.05 -24.22
CA VAL A 27 -29.65 -2.95 -23.11
C VAL A 27 -28.20 -3.41 -23.27
N GLY A 28 -27.75 -3.69 -24.50
CA GLY A 28 -26.38 -4.08 -24.82
C GLY A 28 -25.35 -2.97 -24.53
N THR A 29 -25.72 -1.70 -24.69
CA THR A 29 -24.84 -0.58 -24.29
C THR A 29 -24.65 -0.53 -22.77
N VAL A 30 -25.68 -0.80 -21.97
CA VAL A 30 -25.56 -0.83 -20.50
C VAL A 30 -24.64 -1.97 -20.04
N THR A 31 -24.67 -3.11 -20.72
CA THR A 31 -23.77 -4.23 -20.40
C THR A 31 -22.30 -3.97 -20.78
N ALA A 32 -22.02 -3.14 -21.79
CA ALA A 32 -20.66 -2.78 -22.17
C ALA A 32 -19.96 -1.87 -21.13
N PHE A 33 -20.71 -1.03 -20.41
CA PHE A 33 -20.18 -0.27 -19.27
C PHE A 33 -19.99 -1.15 -18.01
N ALA A 34 -20.72 -2.27 -17.90
CA ALA A 34 -20.63 -3.19 -16.75
C ALA A 34 -19.54 -4.27 -16.90
N GLN A 35 -19.05 -4.56 -18.12
CA GLN A 35 -17.94 -5.49 -18.34
C GLN A 35 -16.61 -5.02 -17.71
N ASN A 36 -16.48 -3.73 -17.39
CA ASN A 36 -15.28 -3.21 -16.72
C ASN A 36 -15.31 -3.39 -15.19
N ALA A 37 -16.45 -3.77 -14.58
CA ALA A 37 -16.57 -3.88 -13.13
C ALA A 37 -16.19 -5.26 -12.55
N ALA A 38 -16.01 -6.29 -13.39
CA ALA A 38 -15.77 -7.67 -12.94
C ALA A 38 -14.30 -8.13 -13.01
N GLY A 39 -13.37 -7.25 -13.42
CA GLY A 39 -11.96 -7.62 -13.58
C GLY A 39 -10.97 -6.46 -13.62
N ASP A 40 -11.43 -5.20 -13.50
CA ASP A 40 -10.53 -4.05 -13.44
C ASP A 40 -10.02 -3.84 -12.01
N TYR A 41 -9.06 -4.67 -11.61
CA TYR A 41 -8.33 -4.49 -10.35
C TYR A 41 -7.55 -3.17 -10.32
N SER A 42 -7.48 -2.39 -11.41
CA SER A 42 -6.80 -1.10 -11.49
C SER A 42 -7.26 -0.12 -10.41
N ALA A 43 -8.56 -0.07 -10.09
CA ALA A 43 -9.06 0.77 -9.01
C ALA A 43 -8.50 0.33 -7.63
N GLY A 44 -8.42 -0.98 -7.40
CA GLY A 44 -7.87 -1.56 -6.16
C GLY A 44 -6.35 -1.41 -6.06
N THR A 45 -5.61 -1.69 -7.14
CA THR A 45 -4.15 -1.56 -7.17
C THR A 45 -3.70 -0.10 -7.12
N THR A 46 -4.44 0.82 -7.72
CA THR A 46 -4.18 2.26 -7.62
C THR A 46 -4.43 2.77 -6.20
N ALA A 47 -5.51 2.32 -5.55
CA ALA A 47 -5.78 2.66 -4.15
C ALA A 47 -4.68 2.13 -3.22
N LEU A 48 -4.27 0.87 -3.39
CA LEU A 48 -3.18 0.29 -2.60
C LEU A 48 -1.83 0.96 -2.86
N GLY A 49 -1.53 1.33 -4.10
CA GLY A 49 -0.33 2.09 -4.45
C GLY A 49 -0.31 3.47 -3.78
N THR A 50 -1.43 4.17 -3.78
CA THR A 50 -1.57 5.48 -3.10
C THR A 50 -1.31 5.35 -1.60
N VAL A 51 -1.86 4.31 -0.97
CA VAL A 51 -1.65 4.04 0.46
C VAL A 51 -0.19 3.67 0.75
N THR A 52 0.46 2.90 -0.12
CA THR A 52 1.90 2.61 0.01
C THR A 52 2.75 3.89 -0.08
N ASP A 53 2.45 4.79 -1.02
CA ASP A 53 3.15 6.06 -1.17
C ASP A 53 2.96 7.00 0.04
N GLU A 54 1.77 6.98 0.64
CA GLU A 54 1.53 7.70 1.89
C GLU A 54 2.31 7.11 3.06
N ILE A 55 2.33 5.79 3.21
CA ILE A 55 3.13 5.10 4.25
C ILE A 55 4.61 5.40 4.06
N ALA A 56 5.11 5.41 2.82
CA ALA A 56 6.50 5.69 2.50
C ALA A 56 6.98 7.05 3.01
N LYS A 57 6.10 8.06 3.04
CA LYS A 57 6.43 9.40 3.59
C LYS A 57 6.69 9.36 5.10
N TYR A 58 6.08 8.43 5.83
CA TYR A 58 6.25 8.30 7.29
C TYR A 58 7.49 7.48 7.68
N VAL A 59 7.92 6.56 6.83
CA VAL A 59 9.11 5.70 7.05
C VAL A 59 10.35 6.46 7.53
N PRO A 60 10.83 7.54 6.88
CA PRO A 60 12.03 8.25 7.33
C PRO A 60 11.87 8.92 8.71
N TYR A 61 10.65 9.30 9.09
CA TYR A 61 10.38 9.83 10.43
C TYR A 61 10.46 8.74 11.49
N VAL A 62 9.92 7.55 11.19
CA VAL A 62 10.02 6.37 12.07
C VAL A 62 11.48 5.95 12.26
N VAL A 63 12.29 5.97 11.19
CA VAL A 63 13.73 5.67 11.27
C VAL A 63 14.46 6.66 12.18
N LYS A 64 14.20 7.96 12.05
CA LYS A 64 14.80 8.98 12.93
C LYS A 64 14.40 8.79 14.39
N LEU A 65 13.14 8.46 14.68
CA LEU A 65 12.73 8.11 16.03
C LEU A 65 13.41 6.83 16.54
N CYS A 66 13.59 5.82 15.69
CA CYS A 66 14.28 4.59 16.05
C CYS A 66 15.74 4.86 16.46
N TYR A 67 16.45 5.73 15.73
CA TYR A 67 17.79 6.19 16.10
C TYR A 67 17.81 6.96 17.43
N ALA A 68 16.81 7.80 17.69
CA ALA A 68 16.70 8.49 18.98
C ALA A 68 16.50 7.51 20.14
N ILE A 69 15.63 6.50 19.97
CA ILE A 69 15.41 5.44 20.96
C ILE A 69 16.68 4.61 21.16
N ALA A 70 17.41 4.28 20.09
CA ALA A 70 18.68 3.57 20.17
C ALA A 70 19.70 4.32 21.04
N GLY A 71 19.76 5.66 20.93
CA GLY A 71 20.59 6.50 21.79
C GLY A 71 20.21 6.40 23.27
N ILE A 72 18.92 6.47 23.59
CA ILE A 72 18.42 6.33 24.98
C ILE A 72 18.74 4.95 25.54
N VAL A 73 18.48 3.89 24.76
CA VAL A 73 18.78 2.50 25.16
C VAL A 73 20.28 2.30 25.38
N ALA A 74 21.14 2.91 24.57
CA ALA A 74 22.59 2.85 24.75
C ALA A 74 23.04 3.47 26.09
N VAL A 75 22.47 4.63 26.47
CA VAL A 75 22.78 5.28 27.75
C VAL A 75 22.32 4.41 28.93
N VAL A 76 21.09 3.92 28.91
CA VAL A 76 20.56 3.04 29.97
C VAL A 76 21.35 1.74 30.06
N GLY A 77 21.70 1.15 28.91
CA GLY A 77 22.53 -0.04 28.80
C GLY A 77 23.91 0.18 29.42
N ALA A 78 24.57 1.29 29.11
CA ALA A 78 25.88 1.65 29.66
C ALA A 78 25.84 1.80 31.18
N ILE A 79 24.83 2.49 31.72
CA ILE A 79 24.66 2.65 33.17
C ILE A 79 24.47 1.28 33.84
N SER A 80 23.63 0.41 33.27
CA SER A 80 23.36 -0.92 33.82
C SER A 80 24.61 -1.82 33.84
N VAL A 81 25.44 -1.74 32.80
CA VAL A 81 26.71 -2.47 32.72
C VAL A 81 27.70 -1.92 33.75
N TYR A 82 27.80 -0.59 33.87
CA TYR A 82 28.69 0.05 34.81
C TYR A 82 28.39 -0.36 36.26
N ILE A 83 27.12 -0.37 36.66
CA ILE A 83 26.71 -0.79 38.01
C ILE A 83 27.15 -2.25 38.26
N LYS A 84 26.90 -3.16 37.32
CA LYS A 84 27.28 -4.58 37.47
C LYS A 84 28.79 -4.77 37.53
N MET A 85 29.54 -4.00 36.73
CA MET A 85 31.01 -4.04 36.71
C MET A 85 31.60 -3.63 38.06
N ASN A 86 31.03 -2.60 38.70
CA ASN A 86 31.50 -2.13 40.00
C ASN A 86 31.06 -3.03 41.18
N ASN A 87 29.98 -3.79 41.01
CA ASN A 87 29.49 -4.72 42.04
C ASN A 87 30.19 -6.09 42.01
N GLU A 88 31.19 -6.29 41.13
CA GLU A 88 31.89 -7.57 40.92
C GLU A 88 30.94 -8.75 40.65
N GLU A 89 29.79 -8.49 40.02
CA GLU A 89 28.87 -9.57 39.64
C GLU A 89 29.52 -10.49 38.59
N GLN A 90 29.40 -11.81 38.78
CA GLN A 90 29.94 -12.79 37.81
C GLN A 90 29.23 -12.75 36.44
N ASP A 91 28.09 -12.05 36.34
CA ASP A 91 27.26 -11.96 35.13
C ASP A 91 27.51 -10.73 34.26
N VAL A 92 28.51 -9.91 34.59
CA VAL A 92 28.87 -8.69 33.85
C VAL A 92 29.09 -8.97 32.36
N LYS A 93 29.87 -10.02 32.03
CA LYS A 93 30.16 -10.38 30.63
C LYS A 93 28.89 -10.73 29.85
N LYS A 94 27.94 -11.44 30.48
CA LYS A 94 26.65 -11.79 29.88
C LYS A 94 25.78 -10.55 29.68
N SER A 95 25.75 -9.65 30.66
CA SER A 95 25.00 -8.39 30.56
C SER A 95 25.55 -7.48 29.46
N ILE A 96 26.87 -7.36 29.33
CA ILE A 96 27.51 -6.60 28.25
C ILE A 96 27.13 -7.18 26.89
N MET A 97 27.28 -8.50 26.71
CA MET A 97 26.95 -9.15 25.45
C MET A 97 25.49 -8.92 25.03
N MET A 98 24.57 -8.98 26.00
CA MET A 98 23.14 -8.73 25.77
C MET A 98 22.87 -7.28 25.37
N ILE A 99 23.43 -6.30 26.09
CA ILE A 99 23.24 -4.87 25.81
C ILE A 99 23.83 -4.48 24.44
N VAL A 100 25.03 -4.98 24.12
CA VAL A 100 25.70 -4.69 22.85
C VAL A 100 24.91 -5.29 21.68
N GLY A 101 24.40 -6.52 21.83
CA GLY A 101 23.53 -7.13 20.84
C GLY A 101 22.24 -6.33 20.59
N ALA A 102 21.60 -5.84 21.66
CA ALA A 102 20.40 -5.01 21.56
C ALA A 102 20.65 -3.67 20.85
N CYS A 103 21.78 -3.00 21.14
CA CYS A 103 22.13 -1.73 20.50
C CYS A 103 22.40 -1.90 19.00
N ILE A 104 23.18 -2.93 18.62
CA ILE A 104 23.47 -3.24 17.22
C ILE A 104 22.19 -3.61 16.47
N PHE A 105 21.32 -4.40 17.10
CA PHE A 105 20.04 -4.79 16.52
C PHE A 105 19.15 -3.57 16.21
N LEU A 106 19.02 -2.60 17.13
CA LEU A 106 18.21 -1.41 16.89
C LEU A 106 18.73 -0.56 15.72
N VAL A 107 20.03 -0.39 15.61
CA VAL A 107 20.65 0.35 14.49
C VAL A 107 20.45 -0.40 13.17
N ALA A 108 20.66 -1.71 13.16
CA ALA A 108 20.44 -2.54 11.98
C ALA A 108 18.96 -2.54 11.55
N ALA A 109 18.03 -2.63 12.51
CA ALA A 109 16.60 -2.56 12.26
C ALA A 109 16.21 -1.19 11.66
N ALA A 110 16.78 -0.09 12.16
CA ALA A 110 16.56 1.24 11.60
C ALA A 110 17.05 1.37 10.15
N GLN A 111 18.16 0.72 9.79
CA GLN A 111 18.66 0.68 8.41
C GLN A 111 17.85 -0.26 7.50
N ALA A 112 17.36 -1.38 8.03
CA ALA A 112 16.58 -2.34 7.28
C ALA A 112 15.13 -1.86 7.04
N LEU A 113 14.59 -1.01 7.91
CA LEU A 113 13.19 -0.56 7.83
C LEU A 113 12.85 0.09 6.47
N PRO A 114 13.61 1.06 5.92
CA PRO A 114 13.38 1.56 4.55
C PRO A 114 13.48 0.49 3.47
N LEU A 115 14.44 -0.44 3.61
CA LEU A 115 14.68 -1.50 2.64
C LEU A 115 13.50 -2.48 2.56
N PHE A 116 12.81 -2.76 3.67
CA PHE A 116 11.59 -3.57 3.66
C PHE A 116 10.43 -2.94 2.87
N PHE A 117 10.41 -1.61 2.73
CA PHE A 117 9.41 -0.89 1.95
C PHE A 117 9.86 -0.59 0.52
N GLY A 118 11.05 -1.05 0.10
CA GLY A 118 11.60 -0.74 -1.23
C GLY A 118 11.97 0.73 -1.40
N ILE A 119 12.11 1.47 -0.30
CA ILE A 119 12.47 2.89 -0.29
C ILE A 119 13.99 2.92 -0.10
N SER A 120 14.74 3.35 -1.12
CA SER A 120 16.16 3.61 -0.94
C SER A 120 16.33 4.71 0.10
N ALA A 121 17.03 4.36 1.18
CA ALA A 121 17.41 5.27 2.27
C ALA A 121 18.37 6.36 1.77
#